data_AF-K7YVW5-F1
#
_entry.id   AF-K7YVW5-F1
#
_cell.length_a   1.000
_cell.length_b   1.000
_cell.length_c   1.000
_cell.angle_alpha   90.00
_cell.angle_beta   90.00
_cell.angle_gamma   90.00
#
_symmetry.space_group_name_H-M   'P 1'
#
loop_
_entity.id
_entity.type
_entity.pdbx_description
1 polymer ?
#
loop_
_entity_poly.entity_id
_entity_poly.type
_entity_poly.pdbx_seq_one_letter_code
_entity_poly.pdbx_strand_id
1 'polypeptide(L)'
;MKKVLFTLVLFVGSVSSAHSACTSLEAQIIAKVASVEPIANSRLCRVKMAWTGRWMFNPAYACPLDIDEVSSFGVIAHCDAKVGEQIDGIAFRSPNATPMEIYLY
;
A
#
# COMPACT_ATOMS: atom_id res chain seq x y z
N MET A 1 26.46 37.25 -47.50
CA MET A 1 26.22 36.07 -46.64
C MET A 1 26.03 36.56 -45.21
N LYS A 2 24.79 36.63 -44.70
CA LYS A 2 24.49 37.12 -43.35
C LYS A 2 23.94 35.94 -42.55
N LYS A 3 24.81 35.27 -41.78
CA LYS A 3 24.44 34.14 -40.91
C LYS A 3 23.82 34.73 -39.65
N VAL A 4 22.50 34.72 -39.56
CA VAL A 4 21.79 35.06 -38.32
C VAL A 4 21.79 33.80 -37.46
N LEU A 5 22.50 33.87 -36.35
CA LEU A 5 22.60 32.83 -35.33
C LEU A 5 21.20 32.54 -34.77
N PHE A 6 20.77 31.29 -34.89
CA PHE A 6 19.64 30.75 -34.15
C PHE A 6 20.13 30.37 -32.75
N THR A 7 19.76 31.13 -31.72
CA THR A 7 19.91 30.72 -30.32
C THR A 7 18.53 30.39 -29.77
N LEU A 8 18.09 29.15 -30.03
CA LEU A 8 16.90 28.58 -29.42
C LEU A 8 17.26 28.26 -27.95
N VAL A 9 16.89 29.15 -27.04
CA VAL A 9 17.00 28.91 -25.60
C VAL A 9 15.94 27.87 -25.24
N LEU A 10 16.36 26.61 -25.14
CA LEU A 10 15.58 25.55 -24.53
C LEU A 10 15.46 25.88 -23.05
N PHE A 11 14.33 26.44 -22.64
CA PHE A 11 13.86 26.32 -21.27
C PHE A 11 13.59 24.84 -21.03
N VAL A 12 14.61 24.12 -20.57
CA VAL A 12 14.44 22.89 -19.81
C VAL A 12 13.88 23.34 -18.47
N GLY A 13 12.58 23.68 -18.48
CA GLY A 13 11.80 23.82 -17.27
C GLY A 13 11.87 22.48 -16.58
N SER A 14 12.76 22.40 -15.59
CA SER A 14 12.78 21.34 -14.60
C SER A 14 11.38 21.27 -14.01
N VAL A 15 10.57 20.37 -14.54
CA VAL A 15 9.43 19.80 -13.82
C VAL A 15 10.04 19.07 -12.63
N SER A 16 10.31 19.84 -11.59
CA SER A 16 10.58 19.33 -10.26
C SER A 16 9.34 18.53 -9.90
N SER A 17 9.44 17.22 -10.07
CA SER A 17 8.46 16.26 -9.60
C SER A 17 8.33 16.51 -8.10
N ALA A 18 7.31 17.26 -7.70
CA ALA A 18 6.82 17.24 -6.34
C ALA A 18 6.23 15.84 -6.14
N HIS A 19 7.10 14.84 -6.01
CA HIS A 19 6.78 13.63 -5.28
C HIS A 19 6.39 14.15 -3.90
N SER A 20 5.08 14.21 -3.61
CA SER A 20 4.61 14.24 -2.24
C SER A 20 5.37 13.12 -1.53
N ALA A 21 6.24 13.46 -0.58
CA ALA A 21 6.93 12.46 0.21
C ALA A 21 5.84 11.53 0.77
N CYS A 22 5.83 10.27 0.35
CA CYS A 22 4.79 9.33 0.75
C CYS A 22 4.73 9.28 2.27
N THR A 23 3.59 9.65 2.84
CA THR A 23 3.35 9.60 4.29
C THR A 23 2.66 8.29 4.69
N SER A 24 1.97 7.66 3.74
CA SER A 24 1.22 6.41 3.89
C SER A 24 1.31 5.63 2.57
N LEU A 25 1.55 4.32 2.65
CA LEU A 25 1.46 3.39 1.53
C LEU A 25 0.15 2.63 1.63
N GLU A 26 -0.66 2.59 0.57
CA GLU A 26 -2.06 2.17 0.64
C GLU A 26 -2.47 1.22 -0.49
N ALA A 27 -3.37 0.29 -0.19
CA ALA A 27 -4.08 -0.51 -1.17
C ALA A 27 -5.46 -0.91 -0.64
N GLN A 28 -6.46 -0.96 -1.53
CA GLN A 28 -7.76 -1.52 -1.21
C GLN A 28 -7.72 -3.04 -1.41
N ILE A 29 -8.27 -3.78 -0.46
CA ILE A 29 -8.22 -5.25 -0.44
C ILE A 29 -9.61 -5.81 -0.24
N ILE A 30 -9.92 -6.89 -0.95
CA ILE A 30 -11.02 -7.80 -0.67
C ILE A 30 -10.47 -9.21 -0.78
N ALA A 31 -10.44 -9.97 0.31
CA ALA A 31 -9.94 -11.35 0.30
C ALA A 31 -10.57 -12.18 1.40
N LYS A 32 -10.41 -13.49 1.36
CA LYS A 32 -10.82 -14.34 2.49
C LYS A 32 -9.74 -14.38 3.56
N VAL A 33 -10.13 -14.53 4.82
CA VAL A 33 -9.21 -14.74 5.93
C VAL A 33 -8.65 -16.17 5.88
N ALA A 34 -7.33 -16.31 5.83
CA ALA A 34 -6.61 -17.57 5.90
C ALA A 34 -6.28 -17.98 7.34
N SER A 35 -5.79 -17.03 8.14
CA SER A 35 -5.48 -17.23 9.56
C SER A 35 -5.62 -15.94 10.35
N VAL A 36 -5.83 -16.08 11.65
CA VAL A 36 -5.92 -14.99 12.61
C VAL A 36 -4.99 -15.31 13.78
N GLU A 37 -3.95 -14.50 13.95
CA GLU A 37 -2.92 -14.68 14.97
C GLU A 37 -3.00 -13.51 15.97
N PRO A 38 -3.32 -13.75 17.25
CA PRO A 38 -3.42 -12.68 18.23
C PRO A 38 -2.06 -12.03 18.52
N ILE A 39 -2.05 -10.71 18.63
CA ILE A 39 -0.85 -9.95 19.02
C ILE A 39 -0.82 -9.85 20.54
N ALA A 40 0.30 -10.24 21.16
CA ALA A 40 0.44 -10.27 22.60
C ALA A 40 0.11 -8.91 23.24
N ASN A 41 -0.68 -8.94 24.32
CA ASN A 41 -1.10 -7.74 25.08
C ASN A 41 -1.91 -6.71 24.26
N SER A 42 -2.55 -7.12 23.16
CA SER A 42 -3.37 -6.25 22.32
C SER A 42 -4.76 -6.84 22.08
N ARG A 43 -5.72 -5.98 21.71
CA ARG A 43 -7.03 -6.40 21.15
C ARG A 43 -6.97 -6.58 19.62
N LEU A 44 -5.77 -6.51 19.07
CA LEU A 44 -5.50 -6.61 17.65
C LEU A 44 -4.96 -7.99 17.31
N CYS A 45 -5.29 -8.42 16.10
CA CYS A 45 -4.87 -9.67 15.52
C CYS A 45 -4.19 -9.40 14.18
N ARG A 46 -3.20 -10.23 13.86
CA ARG A 46 -2.62 -10.32 12.53
C ARG A 46 -3.48 -11.28 11.71
N VAL A 47 -4.15 -10.72 10.71
CA VAL A 47 -5.04 -11.42 9.79
C VAL A 47 -4.26 -11.67 8.50
N LYS A 48 -4.04 -12.94 8.17
CA LYS A 48 -3.47 -13.34 6.87
C LYS A 48 -4.59 -13.63 5.90
N MET A 49 -4.39 -13.27 4.64
CA MET A 49 -5.39 -13.40 3.58
C MET A 49 -5.11 -14.64 2.72
N ALA A 50 -6.18 -15.28 2.25
CA ALA A 50 -6.15 -16.32 1.26
C ALA A 50 -6.33 -15.69 -0.13
N TRP A 51 -5.28 -15.73 -0.93
CA TRP A 51 -5.28 -15.24 -2.32
C TRP A 51 -5.80 -16.29 -3.31
N THR A 52 -6.84 -17.02 -2.90
CA THR A 52 -7.48 -18.07 -3.72
C THR A 52 -8.97 -17.78 -3.88
N GLY A 53 -9.51 -18.11 -5.05
CA GLY A 53 -10.90 -17.82 -5.39
C GLY A 53 -11.12 -16.35 -5.74
N ARG A 54 -12.16 -15.73 -5.17
CA ARG A 54 -12.50 -14.32 -5.44
C ARG A 54 -11.75 -13.42 -4.46
N TRP A 55 -10.79 -12.67 -4.98
CA TRP A 55 -10.08 -11.62 -4.26
C TRP A 55 -9.90 -10.40 -5.17
N MET A 56 -9.67 -9.24 -4.58
CA MET A 56 -9.36 -7.99 -5.24
C MET A 56 -8.24 -7.29 -4.48
N PHE A 57 -7.26 -6.78 -5.21
CA PHE A 57 -6.22 -5.91 -4.69
C PHE A 57 -6.10 -4.72 -5.63
N ASN A 58 -6.31 -3.52 -5.10
CA ASN A 58 -6.29 -2.29 -5.87
C ASN A 58 -5.26 -1.32 -5.26
N PRO A 59 -4.06 -1.20 -5.86
CA PRO A 59 -3.01 -0.29 -5.41
C PRO A 59 -3.13 1.10 -6.05
N ALA A 60 -4.27 1.50 -6.62
CA ALA A 60 -4.46 2.78 -7.32
C ALA A 60 -4.54 4.00 -6.37
N TYR A 61 -3.57 4.11 -5.46
CA TYR A 61 -3.33 5.22 -4.55
C TYR A 61 -2.07 5.98 -4.97
N ALA A 62 -1.89 7.20 -4.46
CA ALA A 62 -0.71 8.01 -4.78
C ALA A 62 0.61 7.33 -4.38
N CYS A 63 0.56 6.52 -3.33
CA CYS A 63 1.67 5.78 -2.75
C CYS A 63 1.22 4.32 -2.61
N PRO A 64 1.46 3.46 -3.61
CA PRO A 64 0.91 2.11 -3.63
C PRO A 64 1.58 1.21 -2.58
N LEU A 65 0.77 0.44 -1.86
CA LEU A 65 1.24 -0.67 -1.05
C LEU A 65 1.48 -1.91 -1.92
N ASP A 66 2.56 -2.64 -1.65
CA ASP A 66 2.90 -3.86 -2.38
C ASP A 66 2.05 -5.05 -1.90
N ILE A 67 1.50 -5.81 -2.85
CA ILE A 67 0.73 -7.02 -2.55
C ILE A 67 1.61 -8.10 -1.91
N ASP A 68 2.89 -8.19 -2.27
CA ASP A 68 3.81 -9.20 -1.73
C ASP A 68 4.07 -8.97 -0.24
N GLU A 69 4.13 -7.70 0.18
CA GLU A 69 4.23 -7.32 1.59
C GLU A 69 2.96 -7.71 2.35
N VAL A 70 1.78 -7.36 1.82
CA VAL A 70 0.52 -7.73 2.47
C VAL A 70 0.37 -9.24 2.56
N SER A 71 0.75 -9.96 1.50
CA SER A 71 0.66 -11.42 1.43
C SER A 71 1.58 -12.09 2.45
N SER A 72 2.78 -11.53 2.66
CA SER A 72 3.79 -12.10 3.56
C SER A 72 3.50 -11.78 5.02
N PHE A 73 3.15 -10.53 5.33
CA PHE A 73 3.01 -10.06 6.71
C PHE A 73 1.60 -10.19 7.26
N GLY A 74 0.58 -10.16 6.40
CA GLY A 74 -0.81 -9.97 6.78
C GLY A 74 -1.08 -8.52 7.21
N VAL A 75 -2.33 -8.27 7.59
CA VAL A 75 -2.80 -6.97 8.10
C VAL A 75 -3.16 -7.07 9.58
N ILE A 76 -2.99 -5.99 10.32
CA ILE A 76 -3.39 -5.84 11.71
C ILE A 76 -4.80 -5.25 11.72
N ALA A 77 -5.73 -6.00 12.30
CA ALA A 77 -7.13 -5.62 12.46
C ALA A 77 -7.62 -6.04 13.85
N HIS A 78 -8.89 -5.78 14.15
CA HIS A 78 -9.52 -6.35 15.35
C HIS A 78 -9.61 -7.89 15.28
N CYS A 79 -9.64 -8.54 16.44
CA CYS A 79 -9.69 -10.00 16.57
C CYS A 79 -11.08 -10.61 16.32
N ASP A 80 -11.95 -9.92 15.61
CA ASP A 80 -13.33 -10.33 15.29
C ASP A 80 -13.43 -11.14 14.00
N ALA A 81 -12.47 -10.98 13.09
CA ALA A 81 -12.38 -11.72 11.84
C ALA A 81 -12.28 -13.25 12.06
N LYS A 82 -12.96 -14.03 11.21
CA LYS A 82 -12.95 -15.50 11.25
C LYS A 82 -12.33 -16.10 10.00
N VAL A 83 -11.64 -17.23 10.15
CA VAL A 83 -11.09 -17.98 8.99
C VAL A 83 -12.22 -18.32 8.00
N GLY A 84 -11.97 -18.03 6.72
CA GLY A 84 -12.92 -18.22 5.61
C GLY A 84 -13.89 -17.06 5.38
N GLU A 85 -14.00 -16.12 6.32
CA GLU A 85 -14.76 -14.88 6.16
C GLU A 85 -14.11 -13.99 5.11
N GLN A 86 -14.91 -13.20 4.40
CA GLN A 86 -14.39 -12.15 3.53
C GLN A 86 -14.09 -10.91 4.36
N ILE A 87 -12.89 -10.37 4.18
CA ILE A 87 -12.51 -9.07 4.71
C ILE A 87 -12.33 -8.10 3.54
N ASP A 88 -12.82 -6.89 3.73
CA ASP A 88 -12.64 -5.78 2.81
C ASP A 88 -12.25 -4.51 3.56
N GLY A 89 -11.39 -3.69 2.95
CA GLY A 89 -10.92 -2.45 3.59
C GLY A 89 -9.73 -1.84 2.87
N ILE A 90 -9.14 -0.83 3.51
CA ILE A 90 -7.92 -0.17 3.03
C ILE A 90 -6.76 -0.62 3.90
N ALA A 91 -5.83 -1.37 3.32
CA ALA A 91 -4.58 -1.71 3.97
C ALA A 91 -3.62 -0.54 3.82
N PHE A 92 -2.97 -0.16 4.93
CA PHE A 92 -2.03 0.95 4.94
C PHE A 92 -0.84 0.71 5.86
N ARG A 93 0.28 1.37 5.55
CA ARG A 93 1.43 1.45 6.47
C ARG A 93 2.18 2.77 6.31
N SER A 94 2.86 3.19 7.37
CA SER A 94 3.87 4.24 7.23
C SER A 94 5.09 3.69 6.47
N PRO A 95 5.64 4.42 5.48
CA PRO A 95 6.83 3.98 4.74
C PRO A 95 8.06 3.77 5.62
N ASN A 96 8.11 4.43 6.79
CA ASN A 96 9.22 4.36 7.75
C ASN A 96 8.88 3.53 9.01
N ALA A 97 7.78 2.76 9.01
CA ALA A 97 7.39 1.95 10.17
C ALA A 97 8.46 0.90 10.52
N THR A 98 8.87 0.86 11.79
CA THR A 98 9.71 -0.20 12.36
C THR A 98 9.11 -0.64 13.70
N PRO A 99 8.59 -1.87 13.85
CA PRO A 99 8.51 -2.93 12.84
C PRO A 99 7.58 -2.59 11.66
N MET A 100 7.73 -3.31 10.55
CA MET A 100 6.83 -3.19 9.39
C MET A 100 5.48 -3.84 9.76
N GLU A 101 4.51 -2.99 10.07
CA GLU A 101 3.14 -3.38 10.34
C GLU A 101 2.21 -2.73 9.33
N ILE A 102 1.31 -3.54 8.79
CA ILE A 102 0.28 -3.11 7.84
C ILE A 102 -1.02 -3.16 8.61
N TYR A 103 -1.77 -2.07 8.64
CA TYR A 103 -3.04 -1.97 9.35
C TYR A 103 -4.19 -1.99 8.35
N LEU A 104 -5.36 -2.43 8.78
CA LEU A 104 -6.58 -2.38 7.98
C LEU A 104 -7.55 -1.37 8.59
N TYR A 105 -8.01 -0.43 7.76
CA TYR A 105 -9.16 0.44 8.04
C TYR A 105 -10.46 -0.21 7.59
#